data_AF-A0A951TDJ1-F1
#
_entry.id   AF-A0A951TDJ1-F1
#
_cell.length_a   1.000
_cell.length_b   1.000
_cell.length_c   1.000
_cell.angle_alpha   90.00
_cell.angle_beta   90.00
_cell.angle_gamma   90.00
#
_symmetry.space_group_name_H-M   'P 1'
#
loop_
_entity.id
_entity.type
_entity.pdbx_description
1 polymer ?
#
loop_
_entity_poly.entity_id
_entity_poly.type
_entity_poly.pdbx_seq_one_letter_code
_entity_poly.pdbx_strand_id
1 'polypeptide(L)'
;MNAHADNGRGGSLKTWFFNPFHNIAGGKALGIGLVVIVVAAVNGSVSNTHFDGVFDAHTGLQAPVSLHIFEGLVNWLALSVCLCLAGLALRGRRFRAIDVFGTQALARFPTLFIAFAVLLPGYQRQALRLAAMNNEIVAADIAAFARRAWSYSPPSSG
;
A
#
# COMPACT_ATOMS: atom_id res chain seq x y z
N MET A 1 -48.57 -14.15 20.16
CA MET A 1 -48.02 -13.33 21.25
C MET A 1 -46.65 -13.94 21.57
N ASN A 2 -45.50 -13.36 21.25
CA ASN A 2 -45.12 -11.96 21.31
C ASN A 2 -44.22 -11.54 20.15
N ALA A 3 -44.58 -10.42 19.53
CA ALA A 3 -43.69 -9.61 18.73
C ALA A 3 -42.72 -8.91 19.69
N HIS A 4 -41.43 -9.20 19.61
CA HIS A 4 -40.40 -8.32 20.16
C HIS A 4 -39.88 -7.46 19.02
N ALA A 5 -40.36 -6.21 19.02
CA ALA A 5 -39.87 -5.14 18.18
C ALA A 5 -38.40 -4.85 18.54
N ASP A 6 -37.49 -5.30 17.70
CA ASP A 6 -36.21 -4.64 17.46
C ASP A 6 -36.53 -3.41 16.59
N ASN A 7 -36.65 -2.27 17.25
CA ASN A 7 -36.78 -0.97 16.63
C ASN A 7 -35.56 -0.15 17.07
N GLY A 8 -34.48 -0.21 16.31
CA GLY A 8 -33.31 0.63 16.61
C GLY A 8 -32.08 0.36 15.75
N ARG A 9 -32.06 0.90 14.52
CA ARG A 9 -30.95 1.43 13.69
C ARG A 9 -29.45 1.27 14.09
N GLY A 10 -29.02 0.23 14.80
CA GLY A 10 -27.62 0.02 15.18
C GLY A 10 -27.32 -1.47 15.26
N GLY A 11 -26.55 -1.99 14.30
CA GLY A 11 -26.09 -3.37 14.36
C GLY A 11 -25.34 -3.63 15.67
N SER A 12 -25.59 -4.80 16.28
CA SER A 12 -24.93 -5.26 17.51
C SER A 12 -23.40 -5.10 17.45
N LEU A 13 -22.75 -4.79 18.57
CA LEU A 13 -21.28 -4.70 18.71
C LEU A 13 -20.57 -5.93 18.12
N LYS A 14 -21.17 -7.12 18.26
CA LYS A 14 -20.65 -8.35 17.65
C LYS A 14 -20.65 -8.26 16.12
N THR A 15 -21.73 -7.79 15.51
CA THR A 15 -21.83 -7.63 14.05
C THR A 15 -20.86 -6.57 13.54
N TRP A 16 -20.63 -5.49 14.29
CA TRP A 16 -19.65 -4.47 13.91
C TRP A 16 -18.22 -5.00 13.91
N PHE A 17 -17.84 -5.81 14.89
CA PHE A 17 -16.48 -6.36 15.00
C PHE A 17 -16.23 -7.54 14.05
N PHE A 18 -17.21 -8.45 13.89
CA PHE A 18 -17.04 -9.69 13.12
C PHE A 18 -17.59 -9.62 11.69
N ASN A 19 -18.40 -8.61 11.35
CA ASN A 19 -18.91 -8.40 9.99
C ASN A 19 -19.07 -6.90 9.64
N PRO A 20 -17.96 -6.13 9.66
CA PRO A 20 -17.99 -4.68 9.44
C PRO A 20 -18.54 -4.29 8.05
N PHE A 21 -18.37 -5.16 7.07
CA PHE A 21 -18.80 -4.92 5.68
C PHE A 21 -20.31 -5.07 5.47
N HIS A 22 -21.06 -5.63 6.42
CA HIS A 22 -22.52 -5.63 6.34
C HIS A 22 -23.11 -4.22 6.44
N ASN A 23 -22.48 -3.35 7.24
CA ASN A 23 -22.94 -1.98 7.49
C ASN A 23 -22.21 -0.94 6.63
N ILE A 24 -21.00 -1.26 6.14
CA ILE A 24 -20.12 -0.37 5.38
C ILE A 24 -19.69 -1.09 4.10
N ALA A 25 -20.58 -1.09 3.09
CA ALA A 25 -20.31 -1.62 1.75
C ALA A 25 -20.53 -0.55 0.66
N GLY A 26 -20.07 -0.86 -0.56
CA GLY A 26 -20.26 -0.02 -1.74
C GLY A 26 -19.56 1.34 -1.64
N GLY A 27 -20.27 2.41 -2.02
CA GLY A 27 -19.69 3.75 -2.13
C GLY A 27 -19.12 4.32 -0.82
N LYS A 28 -19.70 3.97 0.34
CA LYS A 28 -19.17 4.40 1.65
C LYS A 28 -17.81 3.78 1.93
N ALA A 29 -17.70 2.47 1.71
CA ALA A 29 -16.44 1.74 1.88
C ALA A 29 -15.38 2.26 0.90
N LEU A 30 -15.78 2.56 -0.34
CA LEU A 30 -14.91 3.17 -1.35
C LEU A 30 -14.35 4.52 -0.88
N GLY A 31 -15.22 5.43 -0.45
CA GLY A 31 -14.80 6.76 0.00
C GLY A 31 -13.81 6.69 1.17
N ILE A 32 -14.14 5.91 2.21
CA ILE A 32 -13.27 5.73 3.38
C ILE A 32 -11.94 5.08 2.97
N GLY A 33 -11.99 4.02 2.16
CA GLY A 33 -10.80 3.31 1.70
C GLY A 33 -9.87 4.17 0.84
N LEU A 34 -10.41 5.04 -0.02
CA LEU A 34 -9.60 5.98 -0.78
C LEU A 34 -8.90 7.00 0.14
N VAL A 35 -9.60 7.50 1.17
CA VAL A 35 -8.96 8.37 2.18
C VAL A 35 -7.83 7.62 2.90
N VAL A 36 -8.05 6.36 3.28
CA VAL A 36 -7.01 5.51 3.88
C VAL A 36 -5.78 5.39 2.97
N ILE A 37 -5.97 5.12 1.68
CA ILE A 37 -4.87 5.01 0.70
C ILE A 37 -4.09 6.33 0.62
N VAL A 38 -4.79 7.46 0.53
CA VAL A 38 -4.15 8.78 0.44
C VAL A 38 -3.38 9.12 1.72
N VAL A 39 -3.97 8.89 2.89
CA VAL A 39 -3.30 9.14 4.19
C VAL A 39 -2.07 8.24 4.33
N ALA A 40 -2.16 6.97 3.96
CA ALA A 40 -1.03 6.06 3.99
C ALA A 40 0.10 6.54 3.05
N ALA A 41 -0.22 6.93 1.82
CA ALA A 41 0.74 7.45 0.86
C ALA A 41 1.42 8.76 1.33
N VAL A 42 0.65 9.69 1.87
CA VAL A 42 1.18 10.96 2.40
C VAL A 42 2.11 10.69 3.60
N ASN A 43 1.73 9.84 4.54
CA ASN A 43 2.60 9.53 5.67
C ASN A 43 3.86 8.76 5.23
N GLY A 44 3.71 7.80 4.32
CA GLY A 44 4.84 7.05 3.75
C GLY A 44 5.88 7.95 3.08
N SER A 45 5.43 9.01 2.40
CA SER A 45 6.33 9.96 1.76
C SER A 45 7.30 10.67 2.72
N VAL A 46 6.95 10.77 4.02
CA VAL A 46 7.82 11.42 5.02
C VAL A 46 9.10 10.62 5.24
N SER A 47 9.03 9.28 5.23
CA SER A 47 10.19 8.39 5.36
C SER A 47 10.67 7.79 4.04
N ASN A 48 10.04 8.13 2.91
CA ASN A 48 10.20 7.39 1.65
C ASN A 48 9.89 5.89 1.80
N THR A 49 8.80 5.61 2.52
CA THR A 49 8.21 4.27 2.64
C THR A 49 7.12 4.11 1.59
N HIS A 50 7.35 3.18 0.68
CA HIS A 50 6.46 2.84 -0.42
C HIS A 50 5.47 1.75 -0.02
N PHE A 51 4.24 1.88 -0.53
CA PHE A 51 3.14 0.92 -0.36
C PHE A 51 2.65 0.45 -1.74
N ASP A 52 3.58 -0.01 -2.57
CA ASP A 52 3.38 -0.31 -3.99
C ASP A 52 2.85 -1.74 -4.24
N GLY A 53 3.10 -2.69 -3.34
CA GLY A 53 2.52 -4.05 -3.36
C GLY A 53 1.22 -4.19 -2.58
N VAL A 54 0.42 -5.24 -2.88
CA VAL A 54 -0.89 -5.48 -2.24
C VAL A 54 -0.78 -5.53 -0.70
N PHE A 55 0.26 -6.18 -0.20
CA PHE A 55 0.68 -6.21 1.20
C PHE A 55 2.19 -6.06 1.27
N ASP A 56 2.71 -4.98 0.69
CA ASP A 56 4.13 -4.65 0.78
C ASP A 56 4.35 -3.27 1.37
N ALA A 57 5.42 -3.14 2.14
CA ALA A 57 5.88 -1.88 2.68
C ALA A 57 7.40 -1.91 2.77
N HIS A 58 8.08 -1.09 1.98
CA HIS A 58 9.53 -1.02 1.96
C HIS A 58 10.00 0.44 1.96
N THR A 59 11.21 0.67 2.44
CA THR A 59 11.78 2.01 2.57
C THR A 59 13.11 2.07 1.84
N GLY A 60 13.34 3.14 1.08
CA GLY A 60 14.68 3.39 0.57
C GLY A 60 14.77 4.22 -0.71
N LEU A 61 13.74 4.20 -1.57
CA LEU A 61 13.76 4.98 -2.80
C LEU A 61 13.18 6.37 -2.56
N GLN A 62 13.92 7.42 -2.89
CA GLN A 62 13.36 8.77 -2.78
C GLN A 62 12.36 9.01 -3.91
N ALA A 63 11.14 9.42 -3.55
CA ALA A 63 10.09 9.67 -4.52
C ALA A 63 9.18 10.82 -4.12
N PRO A 64 8.61 11.56 -5.08
CA PRO A 64 7.63 12.58 -4.78
C PRO A 64 6.34 11.97 -4.19
N VAL A 65 5.63 12.75 -3.38
CA VAL A 65 4.32 12.37 -2.79
C VAL A 65 3.34 11.89 -3.86
N SER A 66 3.35 12.50 -5.04
CA SER A 66 2.50 12.12 -6.16
C SER A 66 2.70 10.65 -6.54
N LEU A 67 3.95 10.18 -6.57
CA LEU A 67 4.26 8.78 -6.91
C LEU A 67 3.70 7.83 -5.86
N HIS A 68 3.86 8.13 -4.57
CA HIS A 68 3.30 7.33 -3.47
C HIS A 68 1.77 7.20 -3.56
N ILE A 69 1.08 8.29 -3.91
CA ILE A 69 -0.37 8.28 -4.12
C ILE A 69 -0.72 7.43 -5.34
N PHE A 70 0.01 7.58 -6.44
CA PHE A 70 -0.21 6.78 -7.65
C PHE A 70 0.01 5.29 -7.42
N GLU A 71 1.08 4.90 -6.73
CA GLU A 71 1.36 3.52 -6.33
C GLU A 71 0.17 2.92 -5.56
N GLY A 72 -0.30 3.64 -4.53
CA GLY A 72 -1.45 3.22 -3.74
C GLY A 72 -2.71 3.03 -4.59
N LEU A 73 -3.03 3.99 -5.46
CA LEU A 73 -4.22 3.94 -6.32
C LEU A 73 -4.13 2.85 -7.39
N VAL A 74 -2.99 2.73 -8.08
CA VAL A 74 -2.78 1.74 -9.14
C VAL A 74 -2.85 0.33 -8.58
N ASN A 75 -2.17 0.09 -7.46
CA ASN A 75 -2.18 -1.21 -6.79
C ASN A 75 -3.60 -1.61 -6.32
N TRP A 76 -4.37 -0.66 -5.77
CA TRP A 76 -5.77 -0.91 -5.40
C TRP A 76 -6.63 -1.22 -6.63
N LEU A 77 -6.48 -0.42 -7.69
CA LEU A 77 -7.27 -0.55 -8.89
C LEU A 77 -6.97 -1.87 -9.60
N ALA A 78 -5.69 -2.22 -9.75
CA ALA A 78 -5.24 -3.45 -10.39
C ALA A 78 -5.84 -4.68 -9.70
N LEU A 79 -5.70 -4.79 -8.37
CA LEU A 79 -6.26 -5.91 -7.61
C LEU A 79 -7.79 -5.95 -7.69
N SER A 80 -8.45 -4.79 -7.55
CA SER A 80 -9.92 -4.72 -7.62
C SER A 80 -10.47 -5.14 -8.99
N VAL A 81 -9.78 -4.77 -10.07
CA VAL A 81 -10.11 -5.19 -11.44
C VAL A 81 -9.92 -6.70 -11.58
N CYS A 82 -8.78 -7.26 -11.14
CA CYS A 82 -8.55 -8.71 -11.16
C CYS A 82 -9.65 -9.47 -10.42
N LEU A 83 -10.05 -9.00 -9.23
CA LEU A 83 -11.12 -9.61 -8.44
C LEU A 83 -12.50 -9.48 -9.10
N CYS A 84 -12.79 -8.36 -9.77
CA CYS A 84 -14.02 -8.22 -10.54
C CYS A 84 -14.04 -9.19 -11.73
N LEU A 85 -12.93 -9.33 -12.45
CA LEU A 85 -12.82 -10.28 -13.56
C LEU A 85 -12.98 -11.73 -13.08
N ALA A 86 -12.33 -12.09 -11.98
CA ALA A 86 -12.48 -13.41 -11.35
C ALA A 86 -13.93 -13.66 -10.89
N GLY A 87 -14.57 -12.68 -10.26
CA GLY A 87 -15.97 -12.75 -9.86
C GLY A 87 -16.91 -12.94 -11.06
N LEU A 88 -16.63 -12.24 -12.16
CA LEU A 88 -17.39 -12.36 -13.41
C LEU A 88 -17.23 -13.76 -14.03
N ALA A 89 -16.01 -14.29 -14.05
CA ALA A 89 -15.71 -15.61 -14.58
C ALA A 89 -16.37 -16.74 -13.76
N LEU A 90 -16.44 -16.62 -12.43
CA LEU A 90 -16.95 -17.67 -11.55
C LEU A 90 -18.47 -17.62 -11.32
N ARG A 91 -19.06 -16.42 -11.20
CA ARG A 91 -20.45 -16.23 -10.74
C ARG A 91 -21.31 -15.41 -11.70
N GLY A 92 -20.74 -14.84 -12.76
CA GLY A 92 -21.42 -13.90 -13.66
C GLY A 92 -21.70 -12.55 -12.97
N ARG A 93 -22.68 -11.78 -13.48
CA ARG A 93 -23.03 -10.42 -13.00
C ARG A 93 -23.88 -10.39 -11.71
N ARG A 94 -23.71 -11.37 -10.81
CA ARG A 94 -24.48 -11.45 -9.55
C ARG A 94 -23.95 -10.54 -8.43
N PHE A 95 -22.85 -9.83 -8.66
CA PHE A 95 -22.23 -8.91 -7.71
C PHE A 95 -22.17 -7.50 -8.31
N ARG A 96 -22.10 -6.48 -7.45
CA ARG A 96 -21.95 -5.09 -7.87
C ARG A 96 -20.47 -4.75 -7.82
N ALA A 97 -19.91 -4.27 -8.92
CA ALA A 97 -18.48 -3.91 -9.00
C ALA A 97 -18.08 -2.93 -7.88
N ILE A 98 -18.93 -1.92 -7.60
CA ILE A 98 -18.68 -0.94 -6.54
C ILE A 98 -18.52 -1.56 -5.15
N ASP A 99 -19.14 -2.71 -4.89
CA ASP A 99 -18.99 -3.41 -3.61
C ASP A 99 -17.61 -4.07 -3.53
N VAL A 100 -17.07 -4.58 -4.65
CA VAL A 100 -15.70 -5.12 -4.73
C VAL A 100 -14.67 -4.01 -4.58
N PHE A 101 -14.78 -2.94 -5.38
CA PHE A 101 -13.87 -1.79 -5.31
C PHE A 101 -13.86 -1.15 -3.92
N GLY A 102 -15.05 -0.96 -3.33
CA GLY A 102 -15.19 -0.33 -2.02
C GLY A 102 -14.66 -1.20 -0.87
N THR A 103 -14.98 -2.49 -0.86
CA THR A 103 -14.48 -3.39 0.19
C THR A 103 -12.97 -3.61 0.09
N GLN A 104 -12.42 -3.70 -1.12
CA GLN A 104 -10.97 -3.77 -1.33
C GLN A 104 -10.26 -2.48 -0.89
N ALA A 105 -10.81 -1.31 -1.20
CA ALA A 105 -10.25 -0.05 -0.73
C ALA A 105 -10.23 -0.01 0.81
N LEU A 106 -11.37 -0.34 1.44
CA LEU A 106 -11.49 -0.33 2.90
C LEU A 106 -10.64 -1.41 3.58
N ALA A 107 -10.42 -2.55 2.92
CA ALA A 107 -9.56 -3.63 3.44
C ALA A 107 -8.10 -3.19 3.64
N ARG A 108 -7.69 -2.05 3.07
CA ARG A 108 -6.38 -1.44 3.31
C ARG A 108 -6.28 -0.69 4.63
N PHE A 109 -7.36 -0.56 5.40
CA PHE A 109 -7.32 0.08 6.72
C PHE A 109 -6.13 -0.35 7.61
N PRO A 110 -5.71 -1.63 7.68
CA PRO A 110 -4.55 -2.03 8.48
C PRO A 110 -3.22 -1.39 8.06
N THR A 111 -3.07 -0.92 6.82
CA THR A 111 -1.84 -0.24 6.38
C THR A 111 -1.61 1.06 7.14
N LEU A 112 -2.66 1.65 7.73
CA LEU A 112 -2.55 2.82 8.59
C LEU A 112 -1.64 2.57 9.80
N PHE A 113 -1.60 1.36 10.36
CA PHE A 113 -0.71 1.07 11.48
C PHE A 113 0.76 1.31 11.09
N ILE A 114 1.16 0.85 9.91
CA ILE A 114 2.51 1.06 9.38
C ILE A 114 2.69 2.53 8.99
N ALA A 115 1.72 3.13 8.31
CA ALA A 115 1.78 4.54 7.91
C ALA A 115 1.95 5.49 9.10
N PHE A 116 1.34 5.20 10.26
CA PHE A 116 1.57 5.98 11.47
C PHE A 116 2.88 5.61 12.17
N ALA A 117 3.28 4.33 12.17
CA ALA A 117 4.57 3.91 12.74
C ALA A 117 5.76 4.57 12.03
N VAL A 118 5.64 4.80 10.72
CA VAL A 118 6.61 5.54 9.90
C VAL A 118 6.92 6.92 10.46
N LEU A 119 5.95 7.62 11.04
CA LEU A 119 6.12 8.98 11.57
C LEU A 119 6.92 9.02 12.89
N LEU A 120 7.16 7.86 13.51
CA LEU A 120 7.88 7.81 14.77
C LEU A 120 9.34 8.23 14.58
N PRO A 121 9.93 9.01 15.52
CA PRO A 121 11.33 9.45 15.42
C PRO A 121 12.33 8.29 15.28
N GLY A 122 12.02 7.15 15.91
CA GLY A 122 12.81 5.94 15.76
C GLY A 122 12.81 5.43 14.32
N TYR A 123 11.66 5.37 13.66
CA TYR A 123 11.59 4.92 12.27
C TYR A 123 12.33 5.87 11.33
N GLN A 124 12.14 7.18 11.51
CA GLN A 124 12.78 8.22 10.69
C GLN A 124 14.31 8.15 10.74
N ARG A 125 14.90 7.89 11.92
CA ARG A 125 16.35 7.69 12.06
C ARG A 125 16.85 6.48 11.25
N GLN A 126 16.06 5.41 11.23
CA GLN A 126 16.41 4.19 10.50
C GLN A 126 16.29 4.43 9.00
N ALA A 127 15.22 5.08 8.54
CA ALA A 127 15.05 5.46 7.13
C ALA A 127 16.22 6.33 6.62
N LEU A 128 16.64 7.33 7.40
CA LEU A 128 17.79 8.17 7.06
C LEU A 128 19.11 7.39 7.00
N ARG A 129 19.32 6.43 7.92
CA ARG A 129 20.50 5.55 7.88
C ARG A 129 20.51 4.68 6.63
N LEU A 130 19.38 4.10 6.27
CA LEU A 130 19.25 3.29 5.05
C LEU A 130 19.52 4.12 3.80
N ALA A 131 19.00 5.35 3.75
CA ALA A 131 19.28 6.27 2.65
C ALA A 131 20.78 6.63 2.55
N ALA A 132 21.44 6.89 3.69
CA ALA A 132 22.87 7.16 3.73
C ALA A 132 23.71 5.95 3.28
N MET A 133 23.41 4.76 3.78
CA MET A 133 24.10 3.51 3.41
C MET A 133 23.96 3.20 1.91
N ASN A 134 22.79 3.42 1.32
CA ASN A 134 22.57 3.18 -0.11
C ASN A 134 23.50 4.06 -0.97
N ASN A 135 23.65 5.34 -0.62
CA ASN A 135 24.54 6.25 -1.32
C ASN A 135 26.02 5.85 -1.20
N GLU A 136 26.44 5.38 -0.02
CA GLU A 136 27.82 4.92 0.22
C GLU A 136 28.14 3.65 -0.58
N ILE A 137 27.23 2.68 -0.61
CA ILE A 137 27.40 1.43 -1.37
C ILE A 137 27.53 1.72 -2.87
N VAL A 138 26.62 2.54 -3.42
CA VAL A 138 26.66 2.91 -4.85
C VAL A 138 27.96 3.63 -5.20
N ALA A 139 28.41 4.55 -4.35
CA ALA A 139 29.68 5.25 -4.55
C ALA A 139 30.88 4.29 -4.52
N ALA A 140 30.89 3.33 -3.59
CA ALA A 140 31.93 2.32 -3.47
C ALA A 140 31.97 1.39 -4.70
N ASP A 141 30.81 0.96 -5.19
CA ASP A 141 30.70 0.11 -6.39
C ASP A 141 31.18 0.83 -7.65
N ILE A 142 30.81 2.10 -7.84
CA ILE A 142 31.30 2.92 -8.96
C ILE A 142 32.83 3.07 -8.88
N ALA A 143 33.37 3.36 -7.70
CA ALA A 143 34.81 3.49 -7.52
C ALA A 143 35.55 2.17 -7.75
N ALA A 144 34.99 1.04 -7.31
CA ALA A 144 35.54 -0.29 -7.56
C ALA A 144 35.54 -0.65 -9.05
N PHE A 145 34.44 -0.37 -9.75
CA PHE A 145 34.33 -0.55 -11.19
C PHE A 145 35.34 0.32 -11.95
N ALA A 146 35.45 1.61 -11.62
CA ALA A 146 36.40 2.53 -12.26
C ALA A 146 37.86 2.09 -12.06
N ARG A 147 38.23 1.68 -10.83
CA ARG A 147 39.56 1.10 -10.57
C ARG A 147 39.84 -0.13 -11.42
N ARG A 148 38.84 -1.02 -11.56
CA ARG A 148 38.98 -2.24 -12.37
C ARG A 148 39.12 -1.93 -13.86
N ALA A 149 38.33 -0.99 -14.37
CA ALA A 149 38.40 -0.54 -15.76
C ALA A 149 39.74 0.12 -16.09
N TRP A 150 40.30 0.93 -15.19
CA TRP A 150 41.61 1.57 -15.39
C TRP A 150 42.79 0.60 -15.26
N SER A 151 42.66 -0.44 -14.41
CA SER A 151 43.67 -1.49 -14.28
C SER A 151 43.74 -2.46 -15.47
N TYR A 152 42.82 -2.35 -16.43
CA TYR A 152 42.81 -3.18 -17.63
C TYR A 152 43.83 -2.65 -18.66
N SER A 153 45.01 -3.25 -18.71
CA SER A 153 45.93 -3.10 -19.85
C SER A 153 45.64 -4.20 -20.87
N PRO A 154 45.24 -3.87 -22.10
CA PRO A 154 45.03 -4.88 -23.13
C PRO A 154 46.37 -5.61 -23.40
N PRO A 155 46.34 -6.93 -23.67
CA PRO A 155 47.55 -7.65 -24.04
C PRO A 155 48.15 -6.99 -25.29
N SER A 156 49.44 -6.65 -25.22
CA SER A 156 50.18 -6.13 -26.37
C SER A 156 50.18 -7.20 -27.46
N SER A 157 49.56 -6.91 -28.60
CA SER A 157 49.58 -7.76 -29.79
C SER A 157 51.03 -7.85 -30.29
N GLY A 158 51.71 -8.94 -29.93
CA GLY A 158 53.00 -9.35 -30.49
C GLY A 158 52.83 -10.01 -31.86
#